data_AF-A0A323URQ5-F1
#
_entry.id   AF-A0A323URQ5-F1
#
_cell.length_a   1.000
_cell.length_b   1.000
_cell.length_c   1.000
_cell.angle_alpha   90.00
_cell.angle_beta   90.00
_cell.angle_gamma   90.00
#
_symmetry.space_group_name_H-M   'P 1'
#
loop_
_entity.id
_entity.type
_entity.pdbx_description
1 polymer ?
#
loop_
_entity_poly.entity_id
_entity_poly.type
_entity_poly.pdbx_seq_one_letter_code
_entity_poly.pdbx_strand_id
1 'polypeptide(L)'
;MENTVPALVENTVSIELKTAKPTGLSITQLGVPVSESTSVKKGKLHELIQLLDDGRPGRRFQNIRITGVKTCEGGIESAKLFVQLEAFGDDNVPVANNSGFAVTPSETAKPLQALPVTTLFLPYARYWFESQSVFEIPLDVFDRMDSLNFTVLADQVRMI
;
A
#
# COMPACT_ATOMS: atom_id res chain seq x y z
N MET A 1 33.59 18.62 -0.16
CA MET A 1 32.14 18.60 -0.48
C MET A 1 31.62 17.31 0.11
N GLU A 2 30.67 17.37 1.04
CA GLU A 2 29.98 16.15 1.47
C GLU A 2 29.29 15.55 0.24
N ASN A 3 29.61 14.30 -0.09
CA ASN A 3 28.80 13.54 -1.03
C ASN A 3 27.49 13.23 -0.32
N THR A 4 26.50 14.12 -0.44
CA THR A 4 25.15 13.83 0.03
C THR A 4 24.63 12.65 -0.77
N VAL A 5 24.41 11.52 -0.10
CA VAL A 5 23.81 10.33 -0.71
C VAL A 5 22.39 10.71 -1.13
N PRO A 6 22.00 10.56 -2.41
CA PRO A 6 20.65 10.87 -2.86
C PRO A 6 19.61 10.15 -2.00
N ALA A 7 18.52 10.85 -1.68
CA ALA A 7 17.48 10.30 -0.83
C ALA A 7 16.12 10.37 -1.52
N LEU A 8 15.37 9.27 -1.46
CA LEU A 8 13.94 9.28 -1.74
C LEU A 8 13.23 10.06 -0.63
N VAL A 9 12.37 10.98 -1.02
CA VAL A 9 11.58 11.81 -0.11
C VAL A 9 10.30 11.08 0.27
N GLU A 10 9.93 11.14 1.54
CA GLU A 10 8.66 10.61 2.00
C GLU A 10 7.49 11.34 1.34
N ASN A 11 6.48 10.61 0.89
CA ASN A 11 5.27 11.19 0.32
C ASN A 11 4.04 10.41 0.78
N THR A 12 3.00 11.14 1.19
CA THR A 12 1.74 10.56 1.65
C THR A 12 0.59 11.03 0.76
N VAL A 13 -0.21 10.07 0.31
CA VAL A 13 -1.42 10.31 -0.48
C VAL A 13 -2.61 9.63 0.19
N SER A 14 -3.75 10.33 0.22
CA SER A 14 -5.01 9.76 0.74
C SER A 14 -5.79 9.11 -0.40
N ILE A 15 -6.23 7.87 -0.19
CA ILE A 15 -7.02 7.07 -1.11
C ILE A 15 -8.42 6.89 -0.50
N GLU A 16 -9.44 7.45 -1.15
CA GLU A 16 -10.84 7.27 -0.76
C GLU A 16 -11.27 5.80 -0.93
N LEU A 17 -12.01 5.26 0.04
CA LEU A 17 -12.54 3.91 0.05
C LEU A 17 -14.06 3.93 -0.10
N LYS A 18 -14.59 3.22 -1.09
CA LYS A 18 -16.03 3.12 -1.35
C LYS A 18 -16.53 1.71 -1.13
N THR A 19 -17.74 1.58 -0.60
CA THR A 19 -18.43 0.29 -0.51
C THR A 19 -18.54 -0.32 -1.91
N ALA A 20 -18.22 -1.60 -2.02
CA ALA A 20 -18.16 -2.32 -3.29
C ALA A 20 -18.82 -3.69 -3.19
N LYS A 21 -19.17 -4.26 -4.35
CA LYS A 21 -19.57 -5.66 -4.46
C LYS A 21 -18.37 -6.58 -4.22
N PRO A 22 -18.56 -7.84 -3.75
CA PRO A 22 -17.50 -8.82 -3.53
C PRO A 22 -16.92 -9.42 -4.83
N THR A 23 -16.99 -8.68 -5.94
CA THR A 23 -16.33 -9.05 -7.19
C THR A 23 -14.81 -9.00 -7.02
N GLY A 24 -14.08 -9.92 -7.63
CA GLY A 24 -12.62 -9.90 -7.56
C GLY A 24 -12.02 -10.46 -6.26
N LEU A 25 -12.84 -11.00 -5.36
CA LEU A 25 -12.40 -11.55 -4.05
C LEU A 25 -12.13 -13.06 -4.08
N SER A 26 -12.36 -13.71 -5.23
CA SER A 26 -12.36 -15.17 -5.33
C SER A 26 -11.05 -15.80 -4.84
N ILE A 27 -11.09 -17.10 -4.55
CA ILE A 27 -9.93 -17.85 -4.05
C ILE A 27 -8.70 -17.74 -4.98
N THR A 28 -8.93 -17.61 -6.29
CA THR A 28 -7.88 -17.47 -7.31
C THR A 28 -7.31 -16.06 -7.42
N GLN A 29 -7.85 -15.09 -6.68
CA GLN A 29 -7.43 -13.69 -6.69
C GLN A 29 -6.88 -13.28 -5.33
N LEU A 30 -7.75 -13.19 -4.32
CA LEU A 30 -7.38 -12.72 -2.97
C LEU A 30 -7.53 -13.80 -1.90
N GLY A 31 -8.01 -15.00 -2.25
CA GLY A 31 -8.14 -16.08 -1.26
C GLY A 31 -9.29 -15.87 -0.27
N VAL A 32 -10.21 -14.93 -0.50
CA VAL A 32 -11.22 -14.55 0.49
C VAL A 32 -12.41 -15.51 0.45
N PRO A 33 -12.83 -16.10 1.58
CA PRO A 33 -14.09 -16.82 1.67
C PRO A 33 -15.25 -15.82 1.58
N VAL A 34 -16.01 -15.87 0.48
CA VAL A 34 -17.14 -14.97 0.25
C VAL A 34 -18.42 -15.61 0.80
N SER A 35 -19.13 -14.85 1.62
CA SER A 35 -20.43 -15.18 2.21
C SER A 35 -21.42 -14.03 1.97
N GLU A 36 -22.69 -14.24 2.32
CA GLU A 36 -23.70 -13.18 2.26
C GLU A 36 -23.41 -12.00 3.21
N SER A 37 -22.66 -12.23 4.29
CA SER A 37 -22.23 -11.19 5.24
C SER A 37 -20.96 -10.44 4.81
N THR A 38 -20.34 -10.83 3.70
CA THR A 38 -19.09 -10.21 3.24
C THR A 38 -19.30 -8.74 2.88
N SER A 39 -18.61 -7.86 3.58
CA SER A 39 -18.60 -6.42 3.35
C SER A 39 -17.26 -5.99 2.77
N VAL A 40 -17.29 -5.09 1.79
CA VAL A 40 -16.08 -4.73 1.01
C VAL A 40 -15.99 -3.23 0.83
N LYS A 41 -14.80 -2.69 1.04
CA LYS A 41 -14.44 -1.30 0.74
C LYS A 41 -13.26 -1.28 -0.23
N LYS A 42 -13.34 -0.51 -1.31
CA LYS A 42 -12.28 -0.45 -2.33
C LYS A 42 -11.86 0.98 -2.62
N GLY A 43 -10.56 1.17 -2.83
CA GLY A 43 -9.95 2.41 -3.29
C GLY A 43 -8.89 2.12 -4.34
N LYS A 44 -8.54 3.13 -5.12
CA LYS A 44 -7.46 3.03 -6.09
C LYS A 44 -6.75 4.36 -6.28
N LEU A 45 -5.46 4.28 -6.59
CA LEU A 45 -4.66 5.37 -7.11
C LEU A 45 -3.94 4.88 -8.35
N HIS A 46 -4.06 5.63 -9.45
CA HIS A 46 -3.50 5.21 -10.72
C HIS A 46 -1.97 5.22 -10.72
N GLU A 47 -1.39 6.30 -10.20
CA GLU A 47 0.05 6.52 -10.16
C GLU A 47 0.44 7.34 -8.93
N LEU A 48 1.63 7.08 -8.41
CA LEU A 48 2.34 7.92 -7.45
C LEU A 48 3.82 7.97 -7.84
N ILE A 49 4.37 9.18 -7.94
CA ILE A 49 5.80 9.40 -8.14
C ILE A 49 6.40 9.85 -6.81
N GLN A 50 7.36 9.07 -6.32
CA GLN A 50 8.23 9.46 -5.21
C GLN A 50 9.42 10.21 -5.79
N LEU A 51 9.69 11.40 -5.25
CA LEU A 51 10.79 12.24 -5.70
C LEU A 51 12.07 11.93 -4.92
N LEU A 52 13.21 12.25 -5.53
CA LEU A 52 14.46 12.45 -4.82
C LEU A 52 14.46 13.81 -4.11
N ASP A 53 15.41 14.00 -3.19
CA ASP A 53 15.65 15.24 -2.46
C ASP A 53 15.96 16.45 -3.35
N ASP A 54 16.43 16.20 -4.58
CA ASP A 54 16.64 17.20 -5.63
C ASP A 54 15.41 17.45 -6.53
N GLY A 55 14.29 16.81 -6.25
CA GLY A 55 13.02 16.97 -6.97
C GLY A 55 12.88 16.15 -8.25
N ARG A 56 13.89 15.37 -8.65
CA ARG A 56 13.76 14.44 -9.79
C ARG A 56 12.94 13.20 -9.41
N PRO A 57 12.31 12.50 -10.37
CA PRO A 57 11.67 11.22 -10.10
C PRO A 57 12.67 10.21 -9.54
N GLY A 58 12.32 9.59 -8.42
CA GLY A 58 13.12 8.56 -7.77
C GLY A 58 12.46 7.19 -7.71
N ARG A 59 11.12 7.12 -7.64
CA ARG A 59 10.40 5.84 -7.75
C ARG A 59 9.01 6.04 -8.29
N ARG A 60 8.56 5.12 -9.15
CA ARG A 60 7.21 5.11 -9.71
C ARG A 60 6.41 3.97 -9.12
N PHE A 61 5.17 4.28 -8.75
CA PHE A 61 4.18 3.31 -8.31
C PHE A 61 2.96 3.42 -9.21
N GLN A 62 2.41 2.30 -9.63
CA GLN A 62 1.23 2.25 -10.47
C GLN A 62 0.23 1.22 -9.95
N ASN A 63 -1.01 1.35 -10.41
CA ASN A 63 -2.06 0.36 -10.17
C ASN A 63 -2.26 0.04 -8.68
N ILE A 64 -2.14 1.07 -7.81
CA ILE A 64 -2.31 0.93 -6.36
C ILE A 64 -3.79 0.66 -6.10
N ARG A 65 -4.11 -0.52 -5.60
CA ARG A 65 -5.45 -0.99 -5.29
C ARG A 65 -5.53 -1.36 -3.82
N ILE A 66 -6.53 -0.80 -3.14
CA ILE A 66 -6.85 -1.09 -1.76
C ILE A 66 -8.17 -1.87 -1.74
N THR A 67 -8.17 -3.02 -1.09
CA THR A 67 -9.39 -3.82 -0.87
C THR A 67 -9.48 -4.17 0.60
N GLY A 68 -10.35 -3.47 1.33
CA GLY A 68 -10.78 -3.88 2.65
C GLY A 68 -11.88 -4.93 2.54
N VAL A 69 -11.78 -5.99 3.33
CA VAL A 69 -12.78 -7.05 3.41
C VAL A 69 -13.09 -7.33 4.87
N LYS A 70 -14.37 -7.37 5.23
CA LYS A 70 -14.87 -7.97 6.46
C LYS A 70 -15.69 -9.20 6.08
N THR A 71 -15.32 -10.37 6.60
CA THR A 71 -16.00 -11.64 6.30
C THR A 71 -15.93 -12.58 7.51
N CYS A 72 -16.64 -13.71 7.43
CA CYS A 72 -16.63 -14.77 8.43
C CYS A 72 -15.87 -15.99 7.91
N GLU A 73 -14.91 -16.47 8.68
CA GLU A 73 -14.14 -17.68 8.40
C GLU A 73 -14.18 -18.59 9.64
N GLY A 74 -14.60 -19.84 9.48
CA GLY A 74 -14.70 -20.78 10.62
C GLY A 74 -15.67 -20.34 11.71
N GLY A 75 -16.65 -19.47 11.39
CA GLY A 75 -17.60 -18.91 12.37
C GLY A 75 -17.10 -17.66 13.09
N ILE A 76 -15.91 -17.15 12.74
CA ILE A 76 -15.31 -15.95 13.35
C ILE A 76 -15.27 -14.83 12.32
N GLU A 77 -15.79 -13.66 12.69
CA GLU A 77 -15.64 -12.45 11.88
C GLU A 77 -14.21 -11.94 11.93
N SER A 78 -13.66 -11.58 10.77
CA SER A 78 -12.36 -10.92 10.66
C SER A 78 -12.42 -9.84 9.60
N ALA A 79 -11.57 -8.83 9.76
CA ALA A 79 -11.33 -7.83 8.73
C ALA A 79 -9.88 -7.83 8.29
N LYS A 80 -9.69 -7.72 6.98
CA LYS A 80 -8.38 -7.70 6.33
C LYS A 80 -8.32 -6.55 5.33
N LEU A 81 -7.14 -5.96 5.21
CA LEU A 81 -6.82 -4.95 4.21
C LEU A 81 -5.78 -5.52 3.25
N PHE A 82 -6.15 -5.61 1.98
CA PHE A 82 -5.26 -5.99 0.89
C PHE A 82 -4.75 -4.73 0.19
N VAL A 83 -3.44 -4.63 0.04
CA VAL A 83 -2.76 -3.58 -0.73
C VAL A 83 -2.04 -4.25 -1.88
N GLN A 84 -2.45 -3.93 -3.10
CA GLN A 84 -1.80 -4.40 -4.33
C GLN A 84 -1.25 -3.20 -5.08
N LEU A 85 -0.05 -3.30 -5.63
CA LEU A 85 0.56 -2.23 -6.41
C LEU A 85 1.62 -2.79 -7.35
N GLU A 86 2.00 -1.97 -8.32
CA GLU A 86 3.21 -2.15 -9.12
C GLU A 86 4.21 -1.07 -8.71
N ALA A 87 5.44 -1.48 -8.43
CA ALA A 87 6.55 -0.57 -8.17
C ALA A 87 7.64 -0.77 -9.22
N PHE A 88 8.14 0.34 -9.77
CA PHE A 88 9.31 0.33 -10.63
C PHE A 88 10.54 0.49 -9.77
N GLY A 89 11.47 -0.47 -9.81
CA GLY A 89 12.84 -0.18 -9.39
C GLY A 89 13.37 0.85 -10.37
N ASP A 90 13.49 2.12 -9.98
CA ASP A 90 13.92 3.19 -10.91
C ASP A 90 15.45 3.13 -11.13
N ASP A 91 16.07 4.22 -11.57
CA ASP A 91 17.53 4.34 -11.72
C ASP A 91 18.28 4.44 -10.38
N ASN A 92 17.82 3.71 -9.37
CA ASN A 92 18.45 3.68 -8.06
C ASN A 92 18.23 2.35 -7.32
N VAL A 93 19.09 2.12 -6.33
CA VAL A 93 19.03 0.97 -5.42
C VAL A 93 19.16 1.48 -3.98
N PRO A 94 18.38 0.95 -3.03
CA PRO A 94 18.55 1.24 -1.60
C PRO A 94 20.00 0.99 -1.13
N VAL A 95 20.49 1.85 -0.24
CA VAL A 95 21.78 1.68 0.45
C VAL A 95 21.67 0.64 1.56
N ALA A 96 20.52 0.56 2.21
CA ALA A 96 20.17 -0.42 3.22
C ALA A 96 18.95 -1.26 2.77
N ASN A 97 18.28 -1.93 3.71
CA ASN A 97 17.01 -2.56 3.42
C ASN A 97 15.98 -1.49 3.01
N ASN A 98 15.26 -1.74 1.91
CA ASN A 98 14.26 -0.81 1.39
C ASN A 98 13.20 -0.48 2.45
N SER A 99 13.03 0.79 2.80
CA SER A 99 12.01 1.25 3.76
C SER A 99 10.59 0.90 3.30
N GLY A 100 10.33 0.92 1.99
CA GLY A 100 9.07 0.51 1.38
C GLY A 100 7.93 1.52 1.59
N PHE A 101 6.79 1.03 2.08
CA PHE A 101 5.60 1.85 2.31
C PHE A 101 4.92 1.54 3.65
N ALA A 102 4.19 2.53 4.16
CA ALA A 102 3.31 2.42 5.31
C ALA A 102 1.87 2.72 4.90
N VAL A 103 0.92 2.20 5.69
CA VAL A 103 -0.50 2.33 5.42
C VAL A 103 -1.24 2.67 6.70
N THR A 104 -2.15 3.63 6.65
CA THR A 104 -2.95 4.05 7.81
C THR A 104 -4.40 4.26 7.38
N PRO A 105 -5.33 3.36 7.73
CA PRO A 105 -6.77 3.60 7.60
C PRO A 105 -7.18 4.87 8.35
N SER A 106 -8.11 5.62 7.76
CA SER A 106 -8.57 6.91 8.25
C SER A 106 -10.09 7.02 8.19
N GLU A 107 -10.65 7.82 9.10
CA GLU A 107 -12.05 8.24 9.13
C GLU A 107 -12.07 9.77 9.01
N THR A 108 -12.63 10.30 7.92
CA THR A 108 -12.74 11.73 7.67
C THR A 108 -11.39 12.45 7.85
N ALA A 109 -10.35 11.90 7.21
CA ALA A 109 -8.95 12.34 7.30
C ALA A 109 -8.27 12.19 8.68
N LYS A 110 -8.95 11.65 9.70
CA LYS A 110 -8.34 11.32 10.98
C LYS A 110 -7.76 9.90 10.93
N PRO A 111 -6.47 9.70 11.22
CA PRO A 111 -5.87 8.37 11.26
C PRO A 111 -6.50 7.52 12.37
N LEU A 112 -6.82 6.27 12.05
CA LEU A 112 -7.39 5.29 12.99
C LEU A 112 -6.29 4.43 13.61
N GLN A 113 -5.51 3.75 12.77
CA GLN A 113 -4.47 2.81 13.20
C GLN A 113 -3.35 2.76 12.17
N ALA A 114 -2.10 2.95 12.57
CA ALA A 114 -0.97 2.68 11.70
C ALA A 114 -0.76 1.17 11.56
N LEU A 115 -0.63 0.69 10.33
CA LEU A 115 -0.32 -0.71 10.04
C LEU A 115 1.21 -0.91 9.95
N PRO A 116 1.72 -2.14 10.12
CA PRO A 116 3.15 -2.42 9.98
C PRO A 116 3.72 -1.94 8.65
N VAL A 117 4.93 -1.39 8.70
CA VAL A 117 5.68 -0.99 7.49
C VAL A 117 5.95 -2.23 6.63
N THR A 118 5.80 -2.07 5.32
CA THR A 118 6.02 -3.13 4.34
C THR A 118 7.14 -2.77 3.39
N THR A 119 8.19 -3.59 3.38
CA THR A 119 9.28 -3.50 2.40
C THR A 119 8.79 -3.87 1.01
N LEU A 120 9.28 -3.20 -0.03
CA LEU A 120 8.94 -3.54 -1.41
C LEU A 120 9.79 -4.70 -1.95
N PHE A 121 9.16 -5.59 -2.71
CA PHE A 121 9.87 -6.59 -3.50
C PHE A 121 10.44 -5.94 -4.76
N LEU A 122 11.70 -5.49 -4.69
CA LEU A 122 12.41 -4.84 -5.79
C LEU A 122 13.83 -5.44 -5.93
N PRO A 123 13.96 -6.68 -6.45
CA PRO A 123 15.25 -7.36 -6.54
C PRO A 123 16.21 -6.73 -7.56
N TYR A 124 15.68 -6.00 -8.56
CA TYR A 124 16.47 -5.33 -9.58
C TYR A 124 15.95 -3.92 -9.84
N ALA A 125 16.86 -3.02 -10.20
CA ALA A 125 16.53 -1.72 -10.74
C ALA A 125 16.16 -1.81 -12.23
N ARG A 126 15.47 -0.80 -12.73
CA ARG A 126 14.91 -0.65 -14.07
C ARG A 126 13.86 -1.68 -14.47
N TYR A 127 13.16 -2.29 -13.51
CA TYR A 127 12.10 -3.28 -13.76
C TYR A 127 10.86 -3.02 -12.89
N TRP A 128 9.70 -3.40 -13.43
CA TRP A 128 8.42 -3.40 -12.72
C TRP A 128 8.22 -4.68 -11.93
N PHE A 129 7.74 -4.55 -10.71
CA PHE A 129 7.36 -5.67 -9.86
C PHE A 129 5.99 -5.43 -9.26
N GLU A 130 5.17 -6.48 -9.28
CA GLU A 130 3.91 -6.51 -8.55
C GLU A 130 4.17 -6.87 -7.09
N SER A 131 3.47 -6.19 -6.19
CA SER A 131 3.49 -6.47 -4.76
C SER A 131 2.08 -6.62 -4.22
N GLN A 132 1.91 -7.58 -3.31
CA GLN A 132 0.68 -7.79 -2.55
C GLN A 132 1.02 -7.90 -1.07
N SER A 133 0.34 -7.10 -0.25
CA SER A 133 0.48 -7.10 1.20
C SER A 133 -0.89 -7.22 1.84
N VAL A 134 -0.96 -7.95 2.95
CA VAL A 134 -2.20 -8.21 3.67
C VAL A 134 -2.01 -7.85 5.13
N PHE A 135 -2.96 -7.11 5.67
CA PHE A 135 -2.98 -6.70 7.06
C PHE A 135 -4.28 -7.16 7.70
N GLU A 136 -4.19 -7.74 8.89
CA GLU A 136 -5.36 -7.88 9.75
C GLU A 136 -5.66 -6.54 10.39
N ILE A 137 -6.93 -6.16 10.41
CA ILE A 137 -7.40 -4.94 11.04
C ILE A 137 -8.57 -5.25 11.98
N PRO A 138 -8.74 -4.48 13.08
CA PRO A 138 -9.92 -4.57 13.91
C PRO A 138 -11.21 -4.34 13.11
N LEU A 139 -12.30 -5.00 13.52
CA LEU A 139 -13.61 -4.86 12.86
C LEU A 139 -14.12 -3.42 12.92
N ASP A 140 -13.90 -2.71 14.03
CA ASP A 140 -14.30 -1.31 14.20
C ASP A 140 -13.50 -0.35 13.30
N VAL A 141 -12.22 -0.65 13.05
CA VAL A 141 -11.40 0.10 12.08
C VAL A 141 -11.95 -0.11 10.68
N PHE A 142 -12.29 -1.34 10.30
CA PHE A 142 -12.93 -1.61 9.01
C PHE A 142 -14.24 -0.85 8.86
N ASP A 143 -15.09 -0.84 9.89
CA ASP A 143 -16.41 -0.21 9.81
C ASP A 143 -16.31 1.31 9.66
N ARG A 144 -15.35 1.94 10.35
CA ARG A 144 -15.16 3.39 10.35
C ARG A 144 -14.33 3.94 9.20
N MET A 145 -13.41 3.16 8.62
CA MET A 145 -12.52 3.69 7.60
C MET A 145 -13.29 4.13 6.33
N ASP A 146 -13.07 5.35 5.89
CA ASP A 146 -13.59 5.91 4.63
C ASP A 146 -12.47 6.25 3.64
N SER A 147 -11.23 6.21 4.12
CA SER A 147 -10.04 6.57 3.38
C SER A 147 -8.83 5.85 3.97
N LEU A 148 -7.71 5.95 3.27
CA LEU A 148 -6.46 5.35 3.69
C LEU A 148 -5.29 6.23 3.24
N ASN A 149 -4.40 6.54 4.16
CA ASN A 149 -3.14 7.20 3.85
C ASN A 149 -2.12 6.15 3.42
N PHE A 150 -1.66 6.25 2.19
CA PHE A 150 -0.56 5.47 1.63
C PHE A 150 0.70 6.33 1.64
N THR A 151 1.69 5.90 2.40
CA THR A 151 2.94 6.64 2.61
C THR A 151 4.10 5.86 2.02
N VAL A 152 4.76 6.40 1.00
CA VAL A 152 6.05 5.88 0.52
C VAL A 152 7.14 6.49 1.40
N LEU A 153 7.95 5.63 2.02
CA LEU A 153 8.88 6.05 3.07
C LEU A 153 10.17 6.59 2.47
N ALA A 154 10.81 7.50 3.20
CA ALA A 154 12.12 8.00 2.84
C ALA A 154 13.16 6.86 2.87
N ASP A 155 14.13 6.94 1.96
CA ASP A 155 15.19 5.92 1.85
C ASP A 155 16.44 6.53 1.22
N GLN A 156 17.62 6.12 1.68
CA GLN A 156 18.87 6.49 1.05
C GLN A 156 19.16 5.56 -0.11
N VAL A 157 19.52 6.13 -1.26
CA VAL A 157 19.73 5.36 -2.47
C VAL A 157 21.05 5.70 -3.15
N ARG A 158 21.54 4.75 -3.95
CA ARG A 158 22.63 4.95 -4.90
C ARG A 158 22.07 4.93 -6.32
N MET A 159 22.50 5.87 -7.14
CA MET A 159 22.08 5.95 -8.55
C MET A 159 22.77 4.88 -9.40
N ILE A 160 22.11 4.45 -10.49
CA ILE A 160 22.64 3.53 -11.51
C ILE A 160 22.88 4.24 -12.83
#